data_AF-A0A840KG33-F1
#
_entry.id   AF-A0A840KG33-F1
#
_cell.length_a   1.000
_cell.length_b   1.000
_cell.length_c   1.000
_cell.angle_alpha   90.00
_cell.angle_beta   90.00
_cell.angle_gamma   90.00
#
_symmetry.space_group_name_H-M   'P 1'
#
loop_
_entity.id
_entity.type
_entity.pdbx_description
1 polymer ?
#
loop_
_entity_poly.entity_id
_entity_poly.type
_entity_poly.pdbx_seq_one_letter_code
_entity_poly.pdbx_strand_id
1 'polypeptide(L)'
;MYFVKNLGIPNGKTQVPAMLWFADKENLSVFALASDKRPAEKSPLYYAPFFNVYEDGAVCMGTVNVNIKNSASVEEFTTAWENYFFNSYFSHLLDNYNPIKGNCVNLWKTLMEIGETFPAETLKKNSKTLKNLLR
;
A
#
# COMPACT_ATOMS: atom_id res chain seq x y z
N MET A 1 -8.71 2.20 -7.45
CA MET A 1 -7.55 1.31 -7.73
C MET A 1 -7.73 0.71 -9.10
N TYR A 2 -6.63 0.64 -9.85
CA TYR A 2 -6.60 0.09 -11.20
C TYR A 2 -5.62 -1.09 -11.25
N PHE A 3 -6.00 -2.15 -11.95
CA PHE A 3 -5.22 -3.38 -12.11
C PHE A 3 -4.99 -3.64 -13.60
N VAL A 4 -3.86 -4.27 -13.94
CA VAL A 4 -3.64 -4.78 -15.29
C VAL A 4 -4.57 -5.96 -15.58
N LYS A 5 -5.03 -6.10 -16.84
CA LYS A 5 -6.04 -7.10 -17.23
C LYS A 5 -5.66 -8.54 -16.84
N ASN A 6 -4.36 -8.89 -16.90
CA ASN A 6 -3.88 -10.24 -16.62
C ASN A 6 -4.06 -10.68 -15.16
N LEU A 7 -4.27 -9.75 -14.22
CA LEU A 7 -4.58 -10.12 -12.84
C LEU A 7 -6.02 -10.63 -12.67
N GLY A 8 -6.94 -10.33 -13.61
CA GLY A 8 -8.34 -10.72 -13.51
C GLY A 8 -9.11 -10.07 -12.36
N ILE A 9 -8.58 -8.98 -11.79
CA ILE A 9 -9.19 -8.17 -10.74
C ILE A 9 -9.90 -6.98 -11.39
N PRO A 10 -11.20 -6.73 -11.10
CA PRO A 10 -11.88 -5.57 -11.64
C PRO A 10 -11.34 -4.25 -11.04
N ASN A 11 -11.36 -3.18 -11.84
CA ASN A 11 -11.01 -1.84 -11.39
C ASN A 11 -12.17 -1.25 -10.57
N GLY A 12 -11.85 -0.48 -9.53
CA GLY A 12 -12.90 0.10 -8.70
C GLY A 12 -12.40 0.80 -7.44
N LYS A 13 -13.35 1.19 -6.61
CA LYS A 13 -13.12 1.68 -5.26
C LYS A 13 -13.50 0.57 -4.28
N THR A 14 -12.66 0.32 -3.29
CA THR A 14 -12.93 -0.61 -2.19
C THR A 14 -12.21 -0.12 -0.94
N GLN A 15 -12.49 -0.74 0.20
CA GLN A 15 -11.80 -0.45 1.44
C GLN A 15 -10.39 -1.07 1.44
N VAL A 16 -9.45 -0.34 2.01
CA VAL A 16 -8.06 -0.77 2.23
C VAL A 16 -7.83 -0.94 3.73
N PRO A 17 -6.82 -1.71 4.18
CA PRO A 17 -6.51 -1.76 5.61
C PRO A 17 -6.09 -0.36 6.11
N ALA A 18 -5.98 -0.20 7.42
CA ALA A 18 -5.25 0.93 7.97
C ALA A 18 -3.81 0.93 7.41
N MET A 19 -3.35 2.09 6.93
CA MET A 19 -2.07 2.23 6.26
C MET A 19 -1.15 3.19 6.99
N LEU A 20 0.15 2.92 6.89
CA LEU A 20 1.23 3.83 7.25
C LEU A 20 1.99 4.19 5.99
N TRP A 21 2.14 5.49 5.73
CA TRP A 21 2.87 6.04 4.58
C TRP A 21 4.13 6.71 5.10
N PHE A 22 5.27 6.35 4.51
CA PHE A 22 6.57 6.96 4.77
C PHE A 22 7.12 7.46 3.45
N ALA A 23 7.17 8.77 3.27
CA ALA A 23 7.47 9.36 1.98
C ALA A 23 8.31 10.63 2.10
N ASP A 24 9.10 10.87 1.06
CA ASP A 24 9.66 12.18 0.73
C ASP A 24 9.07 12.66 -0.60
N LYS A 25 9.66 13.66 -1.27
CA LYS A 25 9.15 14.19 -2.55
C LYS A 25 9.35 13.26 -3.76
N GLU A 26 10.19 12.24 -3.63
CA GLU A 26 10.65 11.35 -4.71
C GLU A 26 10.30 9.88 -4.41
N ASN A 27 10.31 9.49 -3.14
CA ASN A 27 10.18 8.11 -2.71
C ASN A 27 8.96 7.90 -1.81
N LEU A 28 8.31 6.75 -1.99
CA LEU A 28 7.23 6.28 -1.14
C LEU A 28 7.52 4.87 -0.64
N SER A 29 7.31 4.65 0.65
CA SER A 29 7.16 3.34 1.25
C SER A 29 5.82 3.25 1.97
N VAL A 30 5.14 2.12 1.84
CA VAL A 30 3.84 1.87 2.46
C VAL A 30 3.85 0.59 3.28
N PHE A 31 3.14 0.62 4.41
CA PHE A 31 2.93 -0.52 5.28
C PHE A 31 1.45 -0.59 5.68
N ALA A 32 1.00 -1.79 6.07
CA ALA A 32 -0.30 -1.95 6.70
C ALA A 32 -0.17 -1.92 8.24
N LEU A 33 -1.26 -1.54 8.90
CA LEU A 33 -1.44 -1.53 10.34
C LEU A 33 -2.61 -2.45 10.71
N ALA A 34 -2.55 -3.06 11.90
CA ALA A 34 -3.62 -3.92 12.40
C ALA A 34 -4.92 -3.16 12.75
N SER A 35 -4.84 -1.84 12.92
CA SER A 35 -5.97 -0.97 13.25
C SER A 35 -5.69 0.46 12.78
N ASP A 36 -6.75 1.26 12.64
CA ASP A 36 -6.73 2.69 12.30
C ASP A 36 -6.28 3.61 13.47
N LYS A 37 -5.97 3.04 14.63
CA LYS A 37 -5.41 3.78 15.77
C LYS A 37 -4.01 4.30 15.45
N ARG A 38 -3.69 5.49 15.98
CA ARG A 38 -2.34 6.09 15.90
C ARG A 38 -1.28 5.09 16.40
N PRO A 39 -0.31 4.69 15.56
CA PRO A 39 0.73 3.76 15.98
C PRO A 39 1.69 4.41 16.99
N ALA A 40 2.22 3.61 17.90
CA ALA A 40 3.34 3.96 18.76
C ALA A 40 4.65 3.46 18.15
N GLU A 41 5.80 3.91 18.65
CA GLU A 41 7.12 3.47 18.17
C GLU A 41 7.27 1.93 18.11
N LYS A 42 6.73 1.22 19.10
CA LYS A 42 6.81 -0.25 19.19
C LYS A 42 5.71 -0.96 18.38
N SER A 43 4.81 -0.24 17.73
CA SER A 43 3.75 -0.84 16.92
C SER A 43 4.36 -1.66 15.79
N PRO A 44 3.97 -2.95 15.65
CA PRO A 44 4.44 -3.77 14.54
C PRO A 44 3.84 -3.28 13.23
N LEU A 45 4.64 -3.35 12.18
CA LEU A 45 4.18 -3.10 10.82
C LEU A 45 3.78 -4.42 10.16
N TYR A 46 2.92 -4.32 9.16
CA TYR A 46 2.51 -5.43 8.31
C TYR A 46 2.86 -5.10 6.87
N TYR A 47 3.09 -6.12 6.06
CA TYR A 47 3.30 -5.92 4.63
C TYR A 47 2.06 -5.26 4.03
N ALA A 48 2.25 -4.23 3.22
CA ALA A 48 1.15 -3.59 2.53
C ALA A 48 0.60 -4.57 1.48
N PRO A 49 -0.72 -4.86 1.48
CA PRO A 49 -1.30 -5.90 0.63
C PRO A 49 -1.47 -5.43 -0.82
N PHE A 50 -0.52 -4.73 -1.41
CA PHE A 50 -0.65 -4.19 -2.78
C PHE A 50 0.37 -4.80 -3.73
N PHE A 51 0.05 -4.74 -5.02
CA PHE A 51 1.00 -5.01 -6.09
C PHE A 51 1.95 -3.82 -6.24
N ASN A 52 3.08 -4.02 -6.93
CA ASN A 52 4.10 -2.99 -7.11
C ASN A 52 4.70 -2.45 -5.79
N VAL A 53 4.59 -3.20 -4.69
CA VAL A 53 5.27 -2.90 -3.42
C VAL A 53 6.33 -3.98 -3.18
N TYR A 54 7.53 -3.57 -2.79
CA TYR A 54 8.64 -4.46 -2.43
C TYR A 54 8.48 -4.97 -0.99
N GLU A 55 9.17 -6.05 -0.64
CA GLU A 55 9.06 -6.66 0.70
C GLU A 55 9.40 -5.66 1.83
N ASP A 56 10.34 -4.75 1.58
CA ASP A 56 10.77 -3.74 2.54
C ASP A 56 9.80 -2.56 2.70
N GLY A 57 8.74 -2.52 1.89
CA GLY A 57 7.69 -1.49 1.87
C GLY A 57 7.84 -0.47 0.75
N ALA A 58 8.96 -0.43 0.02
CA ALA A 58 9.18 0.53 -1.05
C ALA A 58 8.15 0.34 -2.18
N VAL A 59 7.67 1.44 -2.77
CA VAL A 59 6.73 1.40 -3.89
C VAL A 59 7.50 1.51 -5.21
N CYS A 60 7.28 0.55 -6.10
CA CYS A 60 7.71 0.66 -7.49
C CYS A 60 6.76 1.60 -8.25
N MET A 61 7.22 2.82 -8.50
CA MET A 61 6.45 3.82 -9.25
C MET A 61 6.41 3.54 -10.75
N GLY A 62 7.23 2.61 -11.26
CA GLY A 62 7.29 2.28 -12.68
C GLY A 62 7.53 3.52 -13.55
N THR A 63 6.59 3.84 -14.43
CA THR A 63 6.62 5.01 -15.32
C THR A 63 5.87 6.23 -14.78
N VAL A 64 5.35 6.18 -13.55
CA VAL A 64 4.65 7.31 -12.94
C VAL A 64 5.65 8.45 -12.71
N ASN A 65 5.37 9.61 -13.32
CA ASN A 65 6.17 10.80 -13.14
C ASN A 65 5.78 11.50 -11.84
N VAL A 66 6.50 11.20 -10.76
CA VAL A 66 6.30 11.85 -9.46
C VAL A 66 6.83 13.27 -9.52
N ASN A 67 5.93 14.24 -9.41
CA ASN A 67 6.26 15.65 -9.38
C ASN A 67 5.61 16.32 -8.17
N ILE A 68 6.36 16.37 -7.07
CA ILE A 68 5.95 17.07 -5.84
C ILE A 68 6.91 18.23 -5.64
N LYS A 69 6.38 19.46 -5.59
CA LYS A 69 7.19 20.67 -5.40
C LYS A 69 7.75 20.72 -3.98
N ASN A 70 8.96 21.25 -3.83
CA ASN A 70 9.55 21.51 -2.50
C ASN A 70 8.70 22.45 -1.64
N SER A 71 7.89 23.30 -2.27
CA SER A 71 6.99 24.26 -1.62
C SER A 71 5.58 23.71 -1.37
N ALA A 72 5.34 22.42 -1.58
CA ALA A 72 4.04 21.82 -1.35
C ALA A 72 3.67 21.88 0.14
N SER A 73 2.42 22.22 0.42
CA SER A 73 1.82 22.01 1.74
C SER A 73 1.74 20.53 2.10
N VAL A 74 1.49 20.21 3.38
CA VAL A 74 1.32 18.82 3.82
C VAL A 74 0.12 18.19 3.10
N GLU A 75 -0.97 18.92 2.91
CA GLU A 75 -2.17 18.46 2.24
C GLU A 75 -1.95 18.19 0.76
N GLU A 76 -1.22 19.06 0.06
CA GLU A 76 -0.84 18.83 -1.35
C GLU A 76 0.10 17.63 -1.47
N PHE A 77 1.05 17.49 -0.55
CA PHE A 77 1.99 16.39 -0.49
C PHE A 77 1.28 15.04 -0.33
N THR A 78 0.38 14.92 0.66
CA THR A 78 -0.35 13.67 0.91
C THR A 78 -1.30 13.35 -0.22
N THR A 79 -2.06 14.34 -0.71
CA THR A 79 -2.98 14.16 -1.86
C THR A 79 -2.24 13.73 -3.12
N ALA A 80 -1.05 14.29 -3.39
CA ALA A 80 -0.24 13.89 -4.52
C ALA A 80 0.19 12.42 -4.42
N TRP A 81 0.69 11.98 -3.26
CA TRP A 81 1.09 10.59 -3.06
C TRP A 81 -0.08 9.61 -3.14
N GLU A 82 -1.22 9.92 -2.55
CA GLU A 82 -2.43 9.11 -2.67
C GLU A 82 -2.86 8.96 -4.13
N ASN A 83 -2.82 10.05 -4.90
CA ASN A 83 -3.13 10.03 -6.33
C ASN A 83 -2.12 9.21 -7.12
N TYR A 84 -0.81 9.42 -6.92
CA TYR A 84 0.22 8.67 -7.64
C TYR A 84 0.13 7.17 -7.35
N PHE A 85 -0.13 6.79 -6.09
CA PHE A 85 -0.24 5.39 -5.70
C PHE A 85 -1.53 4.73 -6.22
N PHE A 86 -2.70 5.25 -5.86
CA PHE A 86 -3.98 4.58 -6.15
C PHE A 86 -4.48 4.73 -7.59
N ASN A 87 -3.97 5.73 -8.32
CA ASN A 87 -4.20 5.86 -9.77
C ASN A 87 -3.08 5.22 -10.61
N SER A 88 -2.06 4.61 -9.99
CA SER A 88 -1.16 3.73 -10.71
C SER A 88 -1.87 2.42 -11.10
N TYR A 89 -1.32 1.73 -12.11
CA TYR A 89 -1.78 0.40 -12.48
C TYR A 89 -1.01 -0.66 -11.68
N PHE A 90 -1.70 -1.29 -10.74
CA PHE A 90 -1.22 -2.47 -10.01
C PHE A 90 -1.03 -3.64 -10.97
N SER A 91 0.18 -4.19 -11.03
CA SER A 91 0.56 -5.08 -12.14
C SER A 91 1.10 -6.45 -11.71
N HIS A 92 1.99 -6.51 -10.72
CA HIS A 92 2.58 -7.77 -10.26
C HIS A 92 3.02 -7.68 -8.80
N LEU A 93 3.06 -8.83 -8.13
CA LEU A 93 3.75 -8.96 -6.86
C LEU A 93 5.26 -9.00 -7.15
N LEU A 94 6.03 -8.25 -6.38
CA LEU A 94 7.49 -8.19 -6.52
C LEU A 94 8.17 -9.31 -5.72
N ASP A 95 9.43 -9.59 -6.04
CA ASP A 95 10.36 -10.49 -5.30
C ASP A 95 9.85 -11.89 -4.92
N ASN A 96 8.89 -12.46 -5.68
CA ASN A 96 8.24 -13.73 -5.35
C ASN A 96 7.66 -13.79 -3.92
N TYR A 97 7.36 -12.65 -3.30
CA TYR A 97 6.77 -12.60 -1.97
C TYR A 97 5.26 -12.33 -2.05
N ASN A 98 4.54 -12.82 -1.04
CA ASN A 98 3.11 -12.59 -0.88
C ASN A 98 2.87 -11.74 0.38
N PRO A 99 2.25 -10.55 0.27
CA PRO A 99 2.12 -9.62 1.38
C PRO A 99 1.05 -10.00 2.40
N ILE A 100 0.27 -11.04 2.14
CA ILE A 100 -0.81 -11.51 3.02
C ILE A 100 -0.67 -12.99 3.34
N LYS A 101 -1.47 -13.46 4.30
CA LYS A 101 -1.78 -14.88 4.51
C LYS A 101 -2.89 -15.25 3.53
N GLY A 102 -2.61 -16.16 2.58
CA GLY A 102 -3.58 -16.56 1.56
C GLY A 102 -3.19 -16.10 0.16
N ASN A 103 -4.14 -15.77 -0.71
CA ASN A 103 -3.88 -15.36 -2.09
C ASN A 103 -4.28 -13.88 -2.30
N CYS A 104 -3.30 -13.02 -2.59
CA CYS A 104 -3.51 -11.57 -2.73
C CYS A 104 -4.45 -11.21 -3.90
N VAL A 105 -4.36 -11.93 -5.03
CA VAL A 105 -5.24 -11.71 -6.19
C VAL A 105 -6.69 -12.02 -5.82
N ASN A 106 -6.94 -13.17 -5.19
CA ASN A 106 -8.29 -13.56 -4.78
C ASN A 106 -8.86 -12.59 -3.74
N LEU A 107 -8.05 -12.14 -2.77
CA LEU A 107 -8.48 -11.15 -1.78
C LEU A 107 -9.00 -9.88 -2.46
N TRP A 108 -8.22 -9.28 -3.37
CA TRP A 108 -8.65 -8.04 -4.03
C TRP A 108 -9.81 -8.25 -5.00
N LYS A 109 -9.86 -9.40 -5.67
CA LYS A 109 -10.99 -9.73 -6.53
C LYS A 109 -12.28 -9.78 -5.72
N THR A 110 -12.28 -10.49 -4.60
CA THR A 110 -13.41 -10.55 -3.67
C THR A 110 -13.77 -9.15 -3.17
N LEU A 111 -12.83 -8.39 -2.60
CA LEU A 111 -13.09 -7.04 -2.06
C LEU A 111 -13.62 -6.05 -3.10
N MET A 112 -13.26 -6.19 -4.37
CA MET A 112 -13.80 -5.36 -5.45
C MET A 112 -15.20 -5.78 -5.90
N GLU A 113 -15.51 -7.08 -5.83
CA GLU A 113 -16.82 -7.61 -6.23
C GLU A 113 -17.89 -7.38 -5.15
N ILE A 114 -17.56 -7.59 -3.87
CA ILE A 114 -18.54 -7.56 -2.77
C ILE A 114 -18.52 -6.26 -1.98
N GLY A 115 -17.43 -5.48 -2.05
CA GLY A 115 -17.32 -4.21 -1.34
C GLY A 115 -17.25 -4.32 0.19
N GLU A 116 -16.82 -5.46 0.72
CA GLU A 116 -16.67 -5.69 2.16
C GLU A 116 -15.46 -4.96 2.76
N THR A 117 -15.44 -4.89 4.10
CA THR A 117 -14.30 -4.39 4.86
C THR A 117 -13.06 -5.26 4.65
N PHE A 118 -11.89 -4.64 4.60
CA PHE A 118 -10.64 -5.37 4.49
C PHE A 118 -10.42 -6.32 5.71
N PRO A 119 -10.16 -7.62 5.51
CA PRO A 119 -9.97 -8.58 6.59
C PRO A 119 -8.56 -8.48 7.21
N ALA A 120 -8.42 -7.73 8.30
CA ALA A 120 -7.14 -7.42 8.93
C ALA A 120 -6.35 -8.66 9.42
N GLU A 121 -7.02 -9.78 9.70
CA GLU A 121 -6.42 -11.05 10.09
C GLU A 121 -5.56 -11.68 8.97
N THR A 122 -5.84 -11.33 7.71
CA THR A 122 -5.05 -11.75 6.54
C THR A 122 -3.70 -11.04 6.47
N LEU A 123 -3.51 -9.93 7.21
CA LEU A 123 -2.25 -9.22 7.21
C LEU A 123 -1.11 -10.11 7.71
N LYS A 124 -0.02 -10.13 6.94
CA LYS A 124 1.22 -10.80 7.31
C LYS A 124 2.14 -9.79 8.00
N LYS A 125 2.63 -10.16 9.18
CA LYS A 125 3.49 -9.30 9.99
C LYS A 125 4.83 -9.07 9.28
N ASN A 126 5.27 -7.82 9.22
CA ASN A 126 6.60 -7.44 8.76
C ASN A 126 7.60 -7.55 9.94
N SER A 127 8.89 -7.68 9.66
CA SER A 127 9.95 -7.68 10.69
C SER A 127 10.18 -6.30 11.34
N LYS A 128 9.63 -5.22 10.76
CA LYS A 128 9.79 -3.84 11.21
C LYS A 128 8.69 -3.39 12.20
N THR A 129 9.05 -2.41 13.02
CA THR A 129 8.16 -1.56 13.83
C THR A 129 8.21 -0.12 13.32
N LEU A 130 7.29 0.75 13.79
CA LEU A 130 7.34 2.18 13.44
C LEU A 130 8.70 2.81 13.77
N LYS A 131 9.30 2.48 14.92
CA LYS A 131 10.62 2.98 15.33
C LYS A 131 11.70 2.71 14.28
N ASN A 132 11.63 1.57 13.59
CA ASN A 132 12.61 1.23 12.57
C ASN A 132 12.55 2.17 11.33
N LEU A 133 11.44 2.88 11.12
CA LEU A 133 11.30 3.85 10.03
C LEU A 133 11.75 5.26 10.43
N LEU A 134 11.55 5.64 11.69
CA LEU A 134 11.77 7.02 12.15
C LEU A 134 13.25 7.39 12.37
N ARG A 135 14.14 6.39 12.50
CA ARG A 135 15.55 6.50 12.90
C ARG A 135 15.76 7.10 14.29
#